data_AF-A0A2I0KM29-F1
#
_entry.id   AF-A0A2I0KM29-F1
#
_cell.length_a   1.000
_cell.length_b   1.000
_cell.length_c   1.000
_cell.angle_alpha   90.00
_cell.angle_beta   90.00
_cell.angle_gamma   90.00
#
_symmetry.space_group_name_H-M   'P 1'
#
loop_
_entity.id
_entity.type
_entity.pdbx_description
1 polymer ?
#
loop_
_entity_poly.entity_id
_entity_poly.type
_entity_poly.pdbx_seq_one_letter_code
_entity_poly.pdbx_strand_id
1 'polypeptide(L)'
;MGCQFANLTAGKYGGNQLLASGQAVAPRAAVEEWVKEKSFYNHADNSCAPNRQCGVYTQVVWRNSMELGCAQATCPKDQTSLTICFYNPPGNVVGERPY
;
A
#
# COMPACT_ATOMS: atom_id res chain seq x y z
N MET A 1 10.05 -14.92 -15.42
CA MET A 1 8.84 -14.51 -14.69
C MET A 1 9.32 -13.78 -13.47
N GLY A 2 9.15 -12.46 -13.50
CA GLY A 2 9.55 -11.56 -12.43
C GLY A 2 8.41 -11.17 -11.53
N CYS A 3 8.76 -10.45 -10.48
CA CYS A 3 7.79 -9.85 -9.59
C CYS A 3 7.16 -8.67 -10.32
N GLN A 4 5.83 -8.63 -10.34
CA GLN A 4 5.05 -7.56 -10.93
C GLN A 4 3.87 -7.26 -10.01
N PHE A 5 3.30 -6.06 -10.12
CA PHE A 5 2.11 -5.73 -9.36
C PHE A 5 1.00 -6.73 -9.67
N ALA A 6 0.41 -7.29 -8.62
CA ALA A 6 -0.73 -8.16 -8.72
C ALA A 6 -1.98 -7.34 -9.04
N ASN A 7 -2.88 -7.91 -9.84
CA ASN A 7 -4.21 -7.36 -10.03
C ASN A 7 -5.07 -7.67 -8.79
N LEU A 8 -5.43 -6.65 -8.02
CA LEU A 8 -6.21 -6.80 -6.79
C LEU A 8 -7.71 -6.51 -6.96
N THR A 9 -8.19 -6.14 -8.16
CA THR A 9 -9.57 -5.64 -8.34
C THR A 9 -10.67 -6.67 -8.09
N ALA A 10 -10.36 -7.96 -8.20
CA ALA A 10 -11.29 -9.05 -7.89
C ALA A 10 -11.36 -9.39 -6.39
N GLY A 11 -10.51 -8.78 -5.56
CA GLY A 11 -10.44 -9.03 -4.13
C GLY A 11 -11.45 -8.21 -3.32
N LYS A 12 -11.90 -8.76 -2.19
CA LYS A 12 -12.76 -8.05 -1.22
C LYS A 12 -11.99 -7.19 -0.20
N TYR A 13 -10.67 -7.17 -0.28
CA TYR A 13 -9.78 -6.54 0.68
C TYR A 13 -9.14 -5.28 0.09
N GLY A 14 -8.82 -4.31 0.96
CA GLY A 14 -7.95 -3.20 0.60
C GLY A 14 -6.53 -3.73 0.39
N GLY A 15 -5.71 -3.06 -0.44
CA GLY A 15 -4.42 -3.61 -0.84
C GLY A 15 -3.35 -2.55 -1.05
N ASN A 16 -2.20 -2.73 -0.39
CA ASN A 16 -0.98 -2.01 -0.69
C ASN A 16 0.04 -2.95 -1.31
N GLN A 17 0.80 -2.46 -2.29
CA GLN A 17 1.88 -3.20 -2.93
C GLN A 17 3.15 -2.35 -2.97
N LEU A 18 4.30 -3.00 -2.83
CA LEU A 18 5.61 -2.40 -3.05
C LEU A 18 6.46 -3.35 -3.88
N LEU A 19 6.86 -2.89 -5.07
CA LEU A 19 7.88 -3.55 -5.87
C LEU A 19 9.23 -2.85 -5.61
N ALA A 20 10.24 -3.61 -5.21
CA ALA A 20 11.55 -3.07 -4.88
C ALA A 20 12.67 -3.88 -5.56
N SER A 21 13.79 -3.22 -5.83
CA SER A 21 15.03 -3.87 -6.25
C SER A 21 15.70 -4.57 -5.06
N GLY A 22 16.43 -5.65 -5.34
CA GLY A 22 17.08 -6.50 -4.35
C GLY A 22 16.24 -7.72 -3.97
N GLN A 23 16.82 -8.56 -3.10
CA GLN A 23 16.24 -9.85 -2.76
C GLN A 23 15.09 -9.75 -1.75
N ALA A 24 15.15 -8.86 -0.76
CA ALA A 24 14.11 -8.73 0.25
C ALA A 24 14.07 -7.31 0.82
N VAL A 25 12.87 -6.87 1.21
CA VAL A 25 12.64 -5.60 1.91
C VAL A 25 12.19 -5.90 3.33
N ALA A 26 12.80 -5.26 4.32
CA ALA A 26 12.33 -5.37 5.71
C ALA A 26 10.87 -4.88 5.80
N PRO A 27 9.96 -5.58 6.51
CA PRO A 27 8.56 -5.17 6.61
C PRO A 27 8.39 -3.70 7.02
N ARG A 28 9.22 -3.23 7.97
CA ARG A 28 9.26 -1.83 8.40
C ARG A 28 9.54 -0.87 7.24
N ALA A 29 10.53 -1.17 6.40
CA ALA A 29 10.90 -0.31 5.28
C ALA A 29 9.76 -0.21 4.24
N ALA A 30 9.01 -1.30 4.03
CA ALA A 30 7.85 -1.28 3.14
C ALA A 30 6.75 -0.35 3.66
N VAL A 31 6.44 -0.40 4.96
CA VAL A 31 5.46 0.50 5.59
C VAL A 31 5.96 1.94 5.61
N GLU A 32 7.25 2.18 5.91
CA GLU A 32 7.85 3.51 5.86
C GLU A 32 7.74 4.14 4.47
N GLU A 33 7.91 3.34 3.40
CA GLU A 33 7.72 3.82 2.02
C GLU A 33 6.28 4.28 1.77
N TRP A 34 5.27 3.50 2.19
CA TRP A 34 3.87 3.90 2.08
C TRP A 34 3.56 5.15 2.91
N VAL A 35 4.15 5.26 4.11
CA VAL A 35 3.91 6.39 5.01
C VAL A 35 4.52 7.70 4.51
N LYS A 36 5.53 7.69 3.63
CA LYS A 36 6.08 8.92 3.01
C LYS A 36 5.01 9.74 2.28
N GLU A 37 4.00 9.08 1.71
CA GLU A 37 2.90 9.78 1.04
C GLU A 37 2.02 10.60 1.99
N LYS A 38 2.20 10.49 3.31
CA LYS A 38 1.61 11.41 4.29
C LYS A 38 1.84 12.87 3.92
N SER A 39 3.03 13.19 3.43
CA SER A 39 3.41 14.53 2.98
C SER A 39 2.57 15.05 1.81
N PHE A 40 1.91 14.15 1.08
CA PHE A 40 1.02 14.46 -0.04
C PHE A 40 -0.45 14.45 0.36
N TYR A 41 -0.82 13.96 1.56
CA TYR A 41 -2.21 13.93 1.99
C TYR A 41 -2.59 15.22 2.72
N ASN A 42 -3.61 15.90 2.22
CA ASN A 42 -4.23 17.03 2.90
C ASN A 42 -5.49 16.55 3.64
N HIS A 43 -5.43 16.54 4.97
CA HIS A 43 -6.56 16.12 5.80
C HIS A 43 -7.71 17.14 5.80
N ALA A 44 -7.44 18.42 5.56
CA ALA A 44 -8.48 19.46 5.60
C ALA A 44 -9.55 19.22 4.52
N ASP A 45 -9.10 18.94 3.30
CA ASP A 45 -9.95 18.73 2.11
C ASP A 45 -10.12 17.24 1.74
N ASN A 46 -9.49 16.32 2.48
CA ASN A 46 -9.50 14.88 2.21
C ASN A 46 -9.00 14.54 0.80
N SER A 47 -7.92 15.18 0.37
CA SER A 47 -7.36 15.01 -0.98
C SER A 47 -5.86 14.73 -0.97
N CYS A 48 -5.36 14.17 -2.08
CA CYS A 48 -3.93 14.13 -2.34
C CYS A 48 -3.51 15.43 -3.04
N ALA A 49 -2.27 15.86 -2.79
CA ALA A 49 -1.66 16.99 -3.47
C ALA A 49 -1.71 16.81 -5.00
N PRO A 50 -1.79 17.91 -5.79
CA PRO A 50 -1.86 17.83 -7.23
C PRO A 50 -0.74 16.97 -7.84
N ASN A 51 -1.09 16.07 -8.74
CA ASN A 51 -0.17 15.12 -9.41
C ASN A 51 0.60 14.18 -8.45
N ARG A 52 0.09 13.97 -7.23
CA ARG A 52 0.64 13.02 -6.26
C ARG A 52 -0.39 11.96 -5.90
N GLN A 53 0.10 10.85 -5.37
CA GLN A 53 -0.70 9.78 -4.80
C GLN A 53 -0.50 9.78 -3.29
N CYS A 54 -1.57 9.46 -2.58
CA CYS A 54 -1.58 9.29 -1.13
C CYS A 54 -2.37 8.06 -0.68
N GLY A 55 -2.82 7.24 -1.64
CA GLY A 55 -3.72 6.11 -1.43
C GLY A 55 -3.09 4.99 -0.61
N VAL A 56 -1.79 4.72 -0.78
CA VAL A 56 -1.13 3.69 0.03
C VAL A 56 -0.92 4.19 1.46
N TYR A 57 -0.69 5.49 1.67
CA TYR A 57 -0.69 6.07 3.01
C TYR A 57 -2.06 6.00 3.66
N THR A 58 -3.12 6.48 2.99
CA THR A 58 -4.47 6.53 3.59
C THR A 58 -4.99 5.13 3.93
N GLN A 59 -4.61 4.10 3.18
CA GLN A 59 -4.92 2.71 3.54
C GLN A 59 -4.18 2.25 4.81
N VAL A 60 -2.92 2.63 5.02
CA VAL A 60 -2.16 2.28 6.24
C VAL A 60 -2.83 2.84 7.49
N VAL A 61 -3.35 4.07 7.39
CA VAL A 61 -3.97 4.78 8.52
C VAL A 61 -5.50 4.72 8.52
N TRP A 62 -6.08 3.76 7.77
CA TRP A 62 -7.53 3.66 7.63
C TRP A 62 -8.18 3.11 8.91
N ARG A 63 -8.93 3.97 9.61
CA ARG A 63 -9.53 3.68 10.92
C ARG A 63 -10.46 2.47 10.94
N ASN A 64 -11.08 2.13 9.81
CA ASN A 64 -12.06 1.05 9.72
C ASN A 64 -11.42 -0.29 9.31
N SER A 65 -10.13 -0.32 8.96
CA SER A 65 -9.42 -1.56 8.64
C SER A 65 -8.92 -2.21 9.94
N MET A 66 -9.56 -3.32 10.32
CA MET A 66 -9.38 -3.99 11.63
C MET A 66 -8.48 -5.22 11.55
N GLU A 67 -8.32 -5.79 10.36
CA GLU A 67 -7.47 -6.95 10.12
C GLU A 67 -6.44 -6.62 9.04
N LEU A 68 -5.24 -7.17 9.21
CA LEU A 68 -4.09 -6.96 8.34
C LEU A 68 -3.37 -8.28 8.09
N GLY A 69 -3.04 -8.56 6.84
CA GLY A 69 -2.19 -9.68 6.46
C GLY A 69 -1.20 -9.27 5.38
N CYS A 70 0.09 -9.57 5.56
CA CYS A 70 1.14 -9.19 4.64
C CYS A 70 1.98 -10.40 4.21
N ALA A 71 2.48 -10.35 2.97
CA ALA A 71 3.40 -11.34 2.43
C ALA A 71 4.45 -10.65 1.55
N GLN A 72 5.60 -11.29 1.40
CA GLN A 72 6.64 -10.87 0.48
C GLN A 72 7.09 -12.05 -0.38
N ALA A 73 7.22 -11.82 -1.68
CA ALA A 73 7.79 -12.76 -2.62
C ALA A 73 9.09 -12.16 -3.20
N THR A 74 10.11 -13.00 -3.33
CA THR A 74 11.40 -12.63 -3.93
C THR A 74 11.49 -13.23 -5.32
N CYS A 75 11.94 -12.46 -6.31
CA CYS A 75 12.09 -12.88 -7.70
C CYS A 75 13.56 -12.80 -8.11
N PRO A 76 14.34 -13.88 -7.90
CA PRO A 76 15.80 -13.84 -8.00
C PRO A 76 16.31 -13.51 -9.40
N LYS A 77 15.60 -13.93 -10.45
CA LYS A 77 15.99 -13.70 -11.85
C LYS A 77 16.08 -12.22 -12.19
N ASP A 78 15.16 -11.43 -11.66
CA ASP A 78 15.05 -9.99 -11.93
C ASP A 78 15.62 -9.15 -10.78
N GLN A 79 16.20 -9.81 -9.76
CA GLN A 79 16.69 -9.18 -8.54
C GLN A 79 15.66 -8.20 -7.96
N THR A 80 14.41 -8.64 -7.85
CA THR A 80 13.30 -7.84 -7.31
C THR A 80 12.57 -8.58 -6.19
N SER A 81 11.81 -7.83 -5.41
CA SER A 81 10.87 -8.36 -4.44
C SER A 81 9.54 -7.61 -4.50
N LEU A 82 8.45 -8.33 -4.26
CA LEU A 82 7.10 -7.79 -4.17
C LEU A 82 6.58 -7.99 -2.75
N THR A 83 6.24 -6.90 -2.08
CA THR A 83 5.52 -6.92 -0.80
C THR A 83 4.07 -6.56 -1.04
N ILE A 84 3.15 -7.33 -0.48
CA ILE A 84 1.71 -7.06 -0.52
C ILE A 84 1.17 -7.09 0.91
N CYS A 85 0.30 -6.13 1.25
CA CYS A 85 -0.52 -6.18 2.46
C CYS A 85 -1.99 -6.02 2.10
N PHE A 86 -2.84 -6.85 2.71
CA PHE A 86 -4.29 -6.79 2.61
C PHE A 86 -4.92 -6.28 3.91
N TYR A 87 -5.97 -5.48 3.76
CA TYR A 87 -6.67 -4.81 4.84
C TYR A 87 -8.16 -5.17 4.80
N ASN A 88 -8.75 -5.47 5.96
CA ASN A 88 -10.18 -5.80 6.08
C ASN A 88 -10.84 -5.09 7.27
N PRO A 89 -12.01 -4.44 7.11
CA PRO A 89 -12.61 -3.97 5.85
C PRO A 89 -11.65 -3.16 4.94
N PRO A 90 -11.89 -3.12 3.62
CA PRO A 90 -11.10 -2.32 2.69
C PRO A 90 -11.16 -0.83 3.04
N GLY A 91 -10.04 -0.13 2.88
CA GLY A 91 -9.98 1.31 3.04
C GLY A 91 -10.17 2.08 1.73
N ASN A 92 -9.81 3.36 1.75
CA ASN A 92 -9.89 4.26 0.60
C ASN A 92 -11.28 4.35 -0.04
N VAL A 93 -12.32 4.29 0.80
CA VAL A 93 -13.71 4.47 0.37
C VAL A 93 -13.90 5.93 -0.08
N VAL A 94 -14.44 6.11 -1.28
CA VAL A 94 -14.66 7.44 -1.88
C VAL A 94 -15.57 8.27 -0.98
N GLY A 95 -15.10 9.45 -0.58
CA GLY A 95 -15.83 10.38 0.28
C GLY A 95 -15.64 10.15 1.79
N GLU A 96 -15.00 9.06 2.21
CA GLU A 96 -14.67 8.82 3.62
C GLU A 96 -13.27 9.31 3.96
N ARG A 97 -13.07 9.69 5.22
CA ARG A 97 -11.75 10.08 5.76
C ARG A 97 -11.08 8.87 6.40
N PRO A 98 -9.74 8.75 6.27
CA PRO A 98 -8.99 7.67 6.88
C PRO A 98 -8.98 7.74 8.41
N TYR A 99 -9.07 8.94 9.00
CA TYR A 99 -9.12 9.18 10.45
C TYR A 99 -9.78 10.53 10.79
#